data_AF-A0A913YKN5-F1
#
_entry.id   AF-A0A913YKN5-F1
#
_cell.length_a   1.000
_cell.length_b   1.000
_cell.length_c   1.000
_cell.angle_alpha   90.00
_cell.angle_beta   90.00
_cell.angle_gamma   90.00
#
_symmetry.space_group_name_H-M   'P 1'
#
loop_
_entity.id
_entity.type
_entity.pdbx_description
1 polymer ?
#
loop_
_entity_poly.entity_id
_entity_poly.type
_entity_poly.pdbx_seq_one_letter_code
_entity_poly.pdbx_strand_id
1 'polypeptide(L)'
;MEPEAIQKSGVIKESRDVRRDASFGPGVYFTDHPPSTPSNKLLVNNYDRAAKETDARNVSHVVEVKVPPNKVQNFESQSSSRQVYKHEGNLHLKDYNAKVYKR
;
A
#
# COMPACT_ATOMS: atom_id res chain seq x y z
N MET A 1 6.48 10.71 -0.14
CA MET A 1 7.50 10.00 0.67
C MET A 1 8.52 9.46 -0.32
N GLU A 2 9.78 9.89 -0.24
CA GLU A 2 10.80 9.49 -1.22
C GLU A 2 11.13 7.99 -1.06
N PRO A 3 11.13 7.18 -2.15
CA PRO A 3 11.42 5.74 -2.08
C PRO A 3 12.79 5.42 -1.48
N GLU A 4 13.75 6.32 -1.66
CA GLU A 4 15.09 6.24 -1.07
C GLU A 4 15.05 6.23 0.47
N ALA A 5 14.08 6.93 1.07
CA ALA A 5 13.88 6.93 2.51
C ALA A 5 13.32 5.60 3.03
N ILE A 6 12.50 4.89 2.23
CA ILE A 6 11.99 3.55 2.59
C ILE A 6 13.12 2.52 2.47
N GLN A 7 13.92 2.58 1.40
CA GLN A 7 15.08 1.70 1.24
C GLN A 7 16.13 1.92 2.35
N LYS A 8 16.31 3.16 2.80
CA LYS A 8 17.26 3.51 3.87
C LYS A 8 16.75 3.22 5.28
N SER A 9 15.48 3.51 5.57
CA SER A 9 14.90 3.31 6.91
C SER A 9 14.42 1.87 7.13
N GLY A 10 14.09 1.15 6.05
CA GLY A 10 13.44 -0.15 6.13
C GLY A 10 12.03 -0.07 6.73
N VAL A 11 11.41 1.11 6.76
CA VAL A 11 10.11 1.35 7.38
C VAL A 11 9.17 2.05 6.41
N ILE A 12 7.98 1.47 6.23
CA ILE A 12 6.84 2.19 5.65
C ILE A 12 6.09 2.83 6.82
N LYS A 13 6.06 4.16 6.85
CA LYS A 13 5.33 4.88 7.89
C LYS A 13 3.83 4.79 7.64
N GLU A 14 3.07 4.66 8.72
CA GLU A 14 1.62 4.67 8.64
C GLU A 14 1.10 5.97 7.98
N SER A 15 0.03 5.83 7.22
CA SER A 15 -0.78 6.96 6.79
C SER A 15 -1.58 7.48 7.98
N ARG A 16 -1.58 8.79 8.21
CA ARG A 16 -2.32 9.45 9.31
C ARG A 16 -3.39 10.43 8.83
N ASP A 17 -3.38 10.78 7.54
CA ASP A 17 -4.36 11.72 6.98
C ASP A 17 -5.67 10.98 6.68
N VAL A 18 -6.52 10.88 7.70
CA VAL A 18 -7.83 10.22 7.62
C VAL A 18 -8.81 10.89 6.65
N ARG A 19 -8.51 12.11 6.18
CA ARG A 19 -9.38 12.82 5.23
C ARG A 19 -9.03 12.50 3.77
N ARG A 20 -7.83 11.98 3.49
CA ARG A 20 -7.32 11.80 2.12
C ARG A 20 -6.71 10.43 1.85
N ASP A 21 -5.95 9.90 2.79
CA ASP A 21 -5.04 8.76 2.58
C ASP A 21 -5.33 7.57 3.51
N ALA A 22 -6.22 7.73 4.49
CA ALA A 22 -6.48 6.76 5.55
C ALA A 22 -7.98 6.59 5.83
N SER A 23 -8.76 6.26 4.78
CA SER A 23 -10.22 6.11 4.85
C SER A 23 -10.70 5.08 5.87
N PHE A 24 -9.87 4.08 6.21
CA PHE A 24 -10.16 3.06 7.21
C PHE A 24 -9.37 3.30 8.53
N GLY A 25 -9.01 4.56 8.80
CA GLY A 25 -8.22 4.99 9.95
C GLY A 25 -6.70 4.90 9.70
N PRO A 26 -5.87 5.38 10.63
CA PRO A 26 -4.42 5.34 10.45
C PRO A 26 -3.88 3.92 10.22
N GLY A 27 -2.85 3.79 9.37
CA GLY A 27 -2.23 2.49 9.09
C GLY A 27 -1.44 2.43 7.77
N VAL A 28 -0.83 1.28 7.52
CA VAL A 28 -0.23 0.93 6.22
C VAL A 28 -1.20 0.05 5.45
N TYR A 29 -1.41 0.38 4.19
CA TYR A 29 -2.42 -0.25 3.35
C TYR A 29 -1.79 -1.14 2.27
N PHE A 30 -2.44 -2.26 1.98
CA PHE A 30 -1.98 -3.27 1.03
C PHE A 30 -3.09 -3.73 0.10
N THR A 31 -2.63 -4.39 -0.95
CA THR A 31 -3.40 -5.18 -1.90
C THR A 31 -2.74 -6.55 -2.06
N ASP A 32 -3.52 -7.55 -2.40
CA ASP A 32 -3.08 -8.87 -2.84
C ASP A 32 -2.65 -8.90 -4.33
N HIS A 33 -2.80 -7.79 -5.06
CA HIS A 33 -2.32 -7.68 -6.43
C HIS A 33 -0.81 -7.88 -6.52
N PRO A 34 -0.33 -8.68 -7.51
CA PRO A 34 1.10 -8.93 -7.66
C PRO A 34 1.85 -7.67 -8.13
N PRO A 35 3.17 -7.58 -7.89
CA PRO A 35 4.01 -6.50 -8.40
C PRO A 35 4.04 -6.39 -9.93
N SER A 36 3.59 -7.40 -10.69
CA SER A 36 3.44 -7.28 -12.15
C SER A 36 2.21 -6.48 -12.57
N THR A 37 1.27 -6.21 -11.64
CA THR A 37 0.04 -5.46 -11.92
C THR A 37 0.37 -4.03 -12.36
N PRO A 38 -0.28 -3.50 -13.42
CA PRO A 38 -0.10 -2.11 -13.85
C PRO A 38 -0.33 -1.10 -12.72
N SER A 39 0.52 -0.07 -12.63
CA SER A 39 0.48 0.92 -11.54
C SER A 39 -0.87 1.63 -11.41
N ASN A 40 -1.57 1.89 -12.52
CA ASN A 40 -2.92 2.47 -12.48
C ASN A 40 -3.93 1.57 -11.76
N LYS A 41 -3.84 0.24 -11.92
CA LYS A 41 -4.68 -0.71 -11.20
C LYS A 41 -4.33 -0.81 -9.72
N LEU A 42 -3.02 -0.79 -9.39
CA LEU A 42 -2.57 -0.79 -7.99
C LEU A 42 -3.05 0.44 -7.22
N LEU A 43 -3.03 1.62 -7.84
CA LEU A 43 -3.46 2.87 -7.21
C LEU A 43 -4.98 2.94 -7.00
N VAL A 44 -5.77 2.51 -8.00
CA VAL A 44 -7.25 2.52 -7.91
C VAL A 44 -7.76 1.63 -6.78
N ASN A 45 -7.04 0.55 -6.46
CA ASN A 45 -7.41 -0.30 -5.35
C ASN A 45 -7.19 0.39 -3.98
N ASN A 46 -6.21 1.29 -3.86
CA ASN A 46 -5.89 1.95 -2.59
C ASN A 46 -6.56 3.32 -2.42
N TYR A 47 -7.01 3.97 -3.50
CA TYR A 47 -7.57 5.33 -3.49
C TYR A 47 -8.94 5.39 -4.17
N ASP A 48 -9.94 5.95 -3.47
CA ASP A 48 -11.35 5.91 -3.90
C ASP A 48 -11.64 6.72 -5.17
N ARG A 49 -10.88 7.80 -5.36
CA ARG A 49 -10.96 8.64 -6.55
C ARG A 49 -9.98 8.10 -7.57
N ALA A 50 -10.52 7.54 -8.65
CA ALA A 50 -9.80 6.95 -9.76
C ALA A 50 -8.49 7.70 -10.04
N ALA A 51 -7.37 7.03 -9.77
CA ALA A 51 -6.06 7.52 -10.15
C ALA A 51 -6.12 7.87 -11.64
N LYS A 52 -5.82 9.11 -11.99
CA LYS A 52 -5.67 9.48 -13.40
C LYS A 52 -4.48 8.65 -13.92
N GLU A 53 -4.46 8.29 -15.20
CA GLU A 53 -3.28 7.63 -15.80
C GLU A 53 -1.96 8.37 -15.49
N THR A 54 -2.04 9.68 -15.27
CA THR A 54 -0.92 10.52 -14.85
C THR A 54 -0.36 10.15 -13.49
N ASP A 55 -1.18 9.65 -12.55
CA ASP A 55 -0.75 9.28 -11.20
C ASP A 55 0.03 7.97 -11.22
N ALA A 56 -0.30 7.07 -12.15
CA ALA A 56 0.44 5.84 -12.35
C ALA A 56 1.91 6.10 -12.77
N ARG A 57 2.19 7.22 -13.45
CA ARG A 57 3.56 7.65 -13.80
C ARG A 57 4.37 8.12 -12.61
N ASN A 58 3.72 8.46 -11.49
CA ASN A 58 4.38 8.86 -10.25
C ASN A 58 4.77 7.65 -9.38
N VAL A 59 4.32 6.44 -9.76
CA VAL A 59 4.72 5.20 -9.09
C VAL A 59 6.10 4.81 -9.58
N SER A 60 7.13 5.09 -8.78
CA SER A 60 8.51 4.71 -9.07
C SER A 60 8.88 3.33 -8.51
N HIS A 61 8.15 2.86 -7.49
CA HIS A 61 8.47 1.62 -6.79
C HIS A 61 7.20 0.89 -6.34
N VAL A 62 7.32 -0.43 -6.21
CA VAL A 62 6.32 -1.31 -5.58
C VAL A 62 7.02 -2.16 -4.54
N VAL A 63 6.40 -2.29 -3.37
CA VAL A 63 6.93 -3.11 -2.27
C VAL A 63 6.02 -4.31 -2.09
N GLU A 64 6.56 -5.51 -2.26
CA GLU A 64 5.92 -6.77 -1.94
C GLU A 64 6.32 -7.18 -0.52
N VAL A 65 5.35 -7.57 0.30
CA VAL A 65 5.57 -8.02 1.68
C VAL A 65 4.78 -9.28 1.95
N LYS A 66 5.31 -10.15 2.82
CA LYS A 66 4.59 -11.34 3.30
C LYS A 66 4.07 -11.08 4.71
N VAL A 67 2.85 -10.55 4.80
CA VAL A 67 2.22 -10.23 6.10
C VAL A 67 1.27 -11.36 6.51
N PRO A 68 1.38 -11.91 7.73
CA PRO A 68 0.42 -12.89 8.24
C PRO A 68 -1.01 -12.31 8.30
N PRO A 69 -2.06 -13.08 7.95
CA PRO A 69 -3.44 -12.59 7.94
C PRO A 69 -3.92 -12.02 9.28
N ASN A 70 -3.43 -12.54 10.41
CA ASN A 70 -3.76 -12.04 11.75
C ASN A 70 -3.09 -10.68 12.11
N LYS A 71 -2.24 -10.14 11.23
CA LYS A 71 -1.59 -8.85 11.38
C LYS A 71 -2.22 -7.76 10.50
N VAL A 72 -3.26 -8.10 9.75
CA VAL A 72 -3.99 -7.15 8.91
C VAL A 72 -5.49 -7.22 9.17
N GLN A 73 -6.15 -6.07 9.03
CA GLN A 73 -7.60 -5.98 8.95
C GLN A 73 -8.00 -6.04 7.47
N ASN A 74 -8.95 -6.91 7.12
CA ASN A 74 -9.47 -7.02 5.76
C ASN A 74 -10.72 -6.15 5.59
N PHE A 75 -10.72 -5.27 4.59
CA PHE A 75 -11.84 -4.39 4.23
C PHE A 75 -12.51 -4.75 2.90
N GLU A 76 -12.17 -5.90 2.32
CA GLU A 76 -12.71 -6.43 1.05
C GLU A 76 -14.23 -6.53 1.03
N SER A 77 -14.88 -6.70 2.18
CA SER A 77 -16.34 -6.80 2.30
C SER A 77 -17.07 -5.46 2.38
N GLN A 78 -16.36 -4.34 2.58
CA GLN A 78 -16.99 -3.02 2.76
C GLN A 78 -17.17 -2.23 1.45
N SER A 79 -16.51 -2.66 0.37
CA SER A 79 -16.60 -2.07 -0.96
C SER A 79 -16.39 -3.19 -1.98
N SER A 80 -17.44 -3.57 -2.71
CA SER A 80 -17.47 -4.77 -3.57
C SER A 80 -16.48 -4.79 -4.74
N SER A 81 -15.60 -3.79 -4.85
CA SER A 81 -14.58 -3.68 -5.90
C SER A 81 -13.16 -3.49 -5.39
N ARG A 82 -12.91 -3.47 -4.07
CA ARG A 82 -11.59 -3.16 -3.51
C ARG A 82 -11.06 -4.23 -2.56
N GLN A 83 -9.82 -4.63 -2.81
CA GLN A 83 -9.06 -5.56 -1.99
C GLN A 83 -8.08 -4.77 -1.13
N VAL A 84 -8.58 -4.22 -0.02
CA VAL A 84 -7.80 -3.38 0.89
C VAL A 84 -7.54 -4.12 2.19
N TYR A 85 -6.26 -4.27 2.52
CA TYR A 85 -5.81 -4.77 3.80
C TYR A 85 -5.10 -3.64 4.55
N LYS A 86 -5.30 -3.55 5.87
CA LYS A 86 -4.64 -2.54 6.70
C LYS A 86 -3.82 -3.18 7.81
N HIS A 87 -2.57 -2.76 7.95
CA HIS A 87 -1.71 -3.04 9.10
C HIS A 87 -1.67 -1.79 10.00
N GLU A 88 -1.74 -2.02 11.30
CA GLU A 88 -1.76 -0.95 12.30
C GLU A 88 -0.34 -0.45 12.57
N GLY A 89 -0.15 0.88 12.55
CA GLY A 89 1.15 1.50 12.79
C GLY A 89 2.13 1.35 11.64
N ASN A 90 3.42 1.58 11.95
CA ASN A 90 4.49 1.50 10.96
C ASN A 90 4.80 0.05 10.60
N LEU A 91 5.11 -0.19 9.32
CA LEU A 91 5.53 -1.49 8.83
C LEU A 91 7.06 -1.54 8.70
N HIS A 92 7.68 -2.45 9.45
CA HIS A 92 9.12 -2.70 9.36
C HIS A 92 9.38 -3.81 8.33
N LEU A 93 10.00 -3.45 7.20
CA LEU A 93 10.17 -4.33 6.03
C LEU A 93 10.98 -5.60 6.34
N LYS A 94 11.94 -5.51 7.26
CA LYS A 94 12.77 -6.64 7.71
C LYS A 94 11.94 -7.76 8.36
N ASP A 95 10.80 -7.44 8.95
CA ASP A 95 9.96 -8.40 9.68
C ASP A 95 9.06 -9.21 8.72
N TYR A 96 8.97 -8.79 7.44
CA TYR A 96 8.03 -9.34 6.45
C TYR A 96 8.67 -9.80 5.15
N ASN A 97 10.00 -10.01 5.15
CA ASN A 97 10.77 -10.45 3.98
C ASN A 97 10.46 -9.64 2.71
N ALA A 98 10.46 -8.31 2.86
CA ALA A 98 10.01 -7.41 1.82
C ALA A 98 10.92 -7.42 0.58
N LYS A 99 10.32 -7.24 -0.59
CA LYS A 99 11.02 -7.03 -1.87
C LYS A 99 10.57 -5.72 -2.49
N VAL A 100 11.53 -4.97 -3.03
CA VAL A 100 11.28 -3.68 -3.67
C VAL A 100 11.54 -3.82 -5.17
N TYR A 101 10.55 -3.45 -5.98
CA TYR A 101 10.59 -3.46 -7.44
C TYR A 101 10.56 -2.02 -7.94
N LYS A 102 11.48 -1.66 -8.83
CA LYS A 102 11.45 -0.37 -9.54
C LYS A 102 10.49 -0.44 -10.72
N ARG A 103 9.78 0.65 -11.00
CA ARG A 103 8.87 0.81 -12.13
C ARG A 103 9.49 1.63 -13.25
#